data_AF-A0A534UKU4-F1
#
_entry.id   AF-A0A534UKU4-F1
#
_cell.length_a   1.000
_cell.length_b   1.000
_cell.length_c   1.000
_cell.angle_alpha   90.00
_cell.angle_beta   90.00
_cell.angle_gamma   90.00
#
_symmetry.space_group_name_H-M   'P 1'
#
loop_
_entity.id
_entity.type
_entity.pdbx_description
1 polymer ?
#
loop_
_entity_poly.entity_id
_entity_poly.type
_entity_poly.pdbx_seq_one_letter_code
_entity_poly.pdbx_strand_id
1 'polypeptide(L)'
;MAGTLLVLALTSPARGYVLDDHQDFDFRLRAYTEAAVAAEKSEPQTKPSRVPFQLIEHRNFFNPELDGKLTRYQPFHLDDLSFRLALWGFYDGIYDYGTGQYARAIESLQGRLSQGHTNTGPITHTDTLIDPRKEYEYQPDPVLGGYGDVPFRINEAYVNSTKGPLFVRVGRQAISWGESDTIGLLDANNPFNLTLGVPGVFQDIDEARIPLWTLRGTYNLFESWGPISSAYAEAYLVPGSIDTTVSPLPLPKASPYSPPQDDPQSLVAGLIPASIGQSLVKPALGGILIGLYVHLPSRTLGNSRYGFRLGGIVARDYTTSIWFYRTFANQPVPRFLALDLSRCMGSRTSSAPARASSANPSTG
;
A
#
# COMPACT_ATOMS: atom_id res chain seq x y z
N MET A 1 11.51 16.17 -19.77
CA MET A 1 12.68 16.16 -18.88
C MET A 1 12.17 16.15 -17.45
N ALA A 2 12.88 15.45 -16.56
CA ALA A 2 12.42 15.06 -15.23
C ALA A 2 12.26 16.28 -14.31
N GLY A 3 11.10 16.40 -13.65
CA GLY A 3 10.89 17.40 -12.62
C GLY A 3 11.79 17.10 -11.42
N THR A 4 12.67 18.03 -11.09
CA THR A 4 13.60 17.88 -9.96
C THR A 4 12.86 18.24 -8.67
N LEU A 5 12.76 17.27 -7.76
CA LEU A 5 12.19 17.43 -6.41
C LEU A 5 13.31 17.82 -5.45
N LEU A 6 13.13 18.90 -4.68
CA LEU A 6 14.02 19.20 -3.55
C LEU A 6 13.37 18.69 -2.28
N VAL A 7 13.97 17.65 -1.69
CA VAL A 7 13.53 17.03 -0.43
C VAL A 7 14.38 17.56 0.72
N LEU A 8 13.74 18.12 1.74
CA LEU A 8 14.38 18.45 3.02
C LEU A 8 13.81 17.52 4.09
N ALA A 9 14.63 16.59 4.57
CA ALA A 9 14.26 15.67 5.65
C ALA A 9 14.92 16.11 6.96
N LEU A 10 14.11 16.33 8.00
CA LEU A 10 14.58 16.45 9.38
C LEU A 10 14.26 15.13 10.09
N THR A 11 15.27 14.27 10.20
CA THR A 11 15.14 12.97 10.87
C THR A 11 15.52 13.08 12.34
N SER A 12 14.69 12.58 13.26
CA SER A 12 15.15 12.30 14.63
C SER A 12 15.96 11.00 14.61
N PRO A 13 17.07 10.89 15.37
CA PRO A 13 17.68 9.59 15.62
C PRO A 13 16.65 8.64 16.25
N ALA A 14 16.65 7.37 15.82
CA ALA A 14 15.81 6.35 16.43
C ALA A 14 16.19 6.20 17.91
N ARG A 15 15.19 6.26 18.80
CA ARG A 15 15.38 6.04 20.24
C ARG A 15 14.86 4.65 20.58
N GLY A 16 15.74 3.82 21.14
CA GLY A 16 15.39 2.52 21.72
C GLY A 16 15.31 2.62 23.23
N TYR A 17 14.28 2.02 23.81
CA TYR A 17 14.09 1.89 25.24
C TYR A 17 13.94 0.42 25.59
N VAL A 18 14.81 -0.05 26.46
CA VAL A 18 14.67 -1.37 27.06
C VAL A 18 13.62 -1.28 28.18
N LEU A 19 12.62 -2.15 28.15
CA LEU A 19 11.47 -2.06 29.04
C LEU A 19 11.61 -2.88 30.34
N ASP A 20 12.66 -3.71 30.44
CA ASP A 20 12.87 -4.63 31.54
C ASP A 20 14.37 -4.80 31.90
N ASP A 21 14.65 -5.20 33.15
CA ASP A 21 16.02 -5.38 33.66
C ASP A 21 16.80 -6.45 32.89
N HIS A 22 16.08 -7.40 32.28
CA HIS A 22 16.66 -8.50 31.54
C HIS A 22 16.83 -8.24 30.05
N GLN A 23 16.35 -7.08 29.57
CA GLN A 23 16.41 -6.69 28.17
C GLN A 23 15.70 -7.67 27.23
N ASP A 24 14.65 -8.32 27.72
CA ASP A 24 13.81 -9.20 26.93
C ASP A 24 12.84 -8.40 26.05
N PHE A 25 12.51 -7.16 26.41
CA PHE A 25 11.58 -6.31 25.67
C PHE A 25 12.23 -4.99 25.25
N ASP A 26 12.15 -4.69 23.97
CA ASP A 26 12.70 -3.48 23.36
C ASP A 26 11.59 -2.71 22.65
N PHE A 27 11.55 -1.41 22.89
CA PHE A 27 10.68 -0.48 22.18
C PHE A 27 11.52 0.52 21.40
N ARG A 28 11.28 0.59 20.09
CA ARG A 28 11.97 1.53 19.18
C ARG A 28 10.95 2.42 18.52
N LEU A 29 11.29 3.70 18.38
CA LEU A 29 10.50 4.64 17.59
C LEU A 29 11.39 5.28 16.53
N ARG A 30 11.00 5.09 15.28
CA ARG A 30 11.47 5.89 14.15
C ARG A 30 10.38 6.90 13.79
N ALA A 31 10.72 8.19 13.73
CA ALA A 31 9.80 9.21 13.26
C ALA A 31 10.56 10.28 12.47
N TYR A 32 9.94 10.78 11.42
CA TYR A 32 10.51 11.86 10.61
C TYR A 32 9.40 12.78 10.10
N THR A 33 9.80 14.01 9.79
CA THR A 33 8.98 14.95 9.01
C THR A 33 9.75 15.28 7.74
N GLU A 34 9.04 15.23 6.61
CA GLU A 34 9.59 15.44 5.29
C GLU A 34 8.75 16.50 4.57
N ALA A 35 9.44 17.47 3.97
CA ALA A 35 8.82 18.48 3.14
C ALA A 35 9.47 18.48 1.76
N ALA A 36 8.64 18.49 0.71
CA ALA A 36 9.11 18.62 -0.64
C ALA A 36 8.45 19.81 -1.34
N VAL A 37 9.26 20.57 -2.08
CA VAL A 37 8.81 21.74 -2.85
C VAL A 37 9.12 21.55 -4.33
N ALA A 38 8.22 22.05 -5.18
CA ALA A 38 8.43 22.04 -6.62
C ALA A 38 9.56 23.00 -6.99
N ALA A 39 10.62 22.52 -7.63
CA ALA A 39 11.71 23.39 -8.11
C ALA A 39 11.30 24.19 -9.36
N GLU A 40 10.44 23.61 -10.20
CA GLU A 40 10.09 24.14 -11.51
C GLU A 40 8.58 24.28 -11.68
N LYS A 41 8.18 25.06 -12.69
CA LYS A 41 6.79 25.17 -13.11
C LYS A 41 6.35 23.87 -13.80
N SER A 42 5.11 23.48 -13.57
CA SER A 42 4.53 22.32 -14.26
C SER A 42 4.42 22.48 -15.78
N GLU A 43 4.69 21.37 -16.47
CA GLU A 43 4.31 21.15 -17.86
C GLU A 43 2.80 20.84 -17.98
N PRO A 44 2.17 21.00 -19.17
CA PRO A 44 0.73 20.79 -19.37
C PRO A 44 0.19 19.42 -18.96
N GLN A 45 1.05 18.40 -18.93
CA GLN A 45 0.71 17.03 -18.53
C GLN A 45 0.61 16.89 -17.00
N THR A 46 1.22 17.76 -16.22
CA THR A 46 1.17 17.71 -14.76
C THR A 46 -0.15 18.29 -14.27
N LYS A 47 -1.00 17.44 -13.69
CA LYS A 47 -2.26 17.84 -13.08
C LYS A 47 -2.31 17.36 -11.63
N PRO A 48 -2.62 18.25 -10.66
CA PRO A 48 -2.75 19.70 -10.79
C PRO A 48 -1.42 20.40 -11.12
N SER A 49 -1.49 21.55 -11.80
CA SER A 49 -0.30 22.34 -12.14
C SER A 49 0.36 22.92 -10.89
N ARG A 50 1.69 23.00 -10.90
CA ARG A 50 2.54 23.48 -9.83
C ARG A 50 3.29 24.73 -10.26
N VAL A 51 3.58 25.59 -9.30
CA VAL A 51 4.49 26.74 -9.46
C VAL A 51 5.79 26.50 -8.70
N PRO A 52 6.90 27.15 -9.09
CA PRO A 52 8.16 27.06 -8.34
C PRO A 52 7.98 27.42 -6.86
N PHE A 53 8.68 26.70 -5.99
CA PHE A 53 8.65 26.75 -4.52
C PHE A 53 7.30 26.41 -3.87
N GLN A 54 6.34 25.90 -4.63
CA GLN A 54 5.11 25.39 -4.06
C GLN A 54 5.40 24.12 -3.23
N LEU A 55 4.89 24.07 -2.00
CA LEU A 55 4.86 22.86 -1.19
C LEU A 55 4.03 21.79 -1.89
N ILE A 56 4.65 20.65 -2.20
CA ILE A 56 4.02 19.53 -2.89
C ILE A 56 3.99 18.25 -2.07
N GLU A 57 4.69 18.20 -0.94
CA GLU A 57 4.52 17.14 0.05
C GLU A 57 4.84 17.70 1.43
N HIS A 58 4.07 17.31 2.44
CA HIS A 58 4.45 17.53 3.83
C HIS A 58 4.02 16.36 4.69
N ARG A 59 4.93 15.39 4.81
CA ARG A 59 4.67 14.08 5.38
C ARG A 59 5.27 13.93 6.76
N ASN A 60 4.49 13.37 7.66
CA ASN A 60 4.91 12.97 8.98
C ASN A 60 4.79 11.45 9.07
N PHE A 61 5.88 10.80 9.41
CA PHE A 61 5.93 9.36 9.59
C PHE A 61 6.29 9.04 11.03
N PHE A 62 5.67 7.99 11.55
CA PHE A 62 6.09 7.35 12.77
C PHE A 62 5.94 5.83 12.65
N ASN A 63 6.89 5.12 13.25
CA ASN A 63 7.00 3.67 13.28
C ASN A 63 7.45 3.24 14.68
N PRO A 64 6.51 3.07 15.63
CA PRO A 64 6.76 2.37 16.87
C PRO A 64 6.86 0.86 16.62
N GLU A 65 7.95 0.28 17.13
CA GLU A 65 8.28 -1.13 17.07
C GLU A 65 8.43 -1.65 18.49
N LEU A 66 7.79 -2.78 18.77
CA LEU A 66 7.91 -3.54 20.00
C LEU A 66 8.41 -4.93 19.64
N ASP A 67 9.61 -5.25 20.12
CA ASP A 67 10.20 -6.57 20.02
C ASP A 67 10.24 -7.21 21.42
N GLY A 68 9.98 -8.51 21.49
CA GLY A 68 10.01 -9.22 22.77
C GLY A 68 10.53 -10.64 22.66
N LYS A 69 11.39 -11.03 23.59
CA LYS A 69 11.91 -12.39 23.77
C LYS A 69 11.09 -13.11 24.83
N LEU A 70 10.35 -14.12 24.37
CA LEU A 70 9.46 -14.94 25.20
C LEU A 70 10.11 -16.25 25.64
N THR A 71 11.33 -16.55 25.19
CA THR A 71 12.06 -17.82 25.40
C THR A 71 12.12 -18.29 26.85
N ARG A 72 12.20 -17.35 27.79
CA ARG A 72 12.26 -17.60 29.23
C ARG A 72 10.91 -17.68 29.92
N TYR A 73 9.84 -17.23 29.25
CA TYR A 73 8.48 -17.20 29.78
C TYR A 73 7.60 -18.34 29.24
N GLN A 74 8.10 -19.08 28.24
CA GLN A 74 7.37 -20.21 27.66
C GLN A 74 7.41 -21.46 28.55
N PRO A 75 6.31 -22.23 28.61
CA PRO A 75 6.28 -23.53 29.28
C PRO A 75 6.80 -24.68 28.39
N PHE A 76 7.05 -24.41 27.11
CA PHE A 76 7.59 -25.36 26.14
C PHE A 76 9.09 -25.07 25.93
N HIS A 77 9.94 -26.09 25.83
CA HIS A 77 11.39 -25.95 25.80
C HIS A 77 11.90 -25.56 24.39
N LEU A 78 11.46 -24.46 23.80
CA LEU A 78 12.05 -23.94 22.55
C LEU A 78 13.39 -23.26 22.83
N ASP A 79 14.29 -23.29 21.85
CA ASP A 79 15.62 -22.67 22.00
C ASP A 79 15.53 -21.15 21.83
N ASP A 80 14.58 -20.69 21.02
CA ASP A 80 14.18 -19.29 20.92
C ASP A 80 12.67 -19.17 20.65
N LEU A 81 12.03 -18.21 21.32
CA LEU A 81 10.65 -17.80 21.06
C LEU A 81 10.62 -16.27 21.18
N SER A 82 10.27 -15.57 20.11
CA SER A 82 10.22 -14.11 20.10
C SER A 82 9.02 -13.61 19.32
N PHE A 83 8.63 -12.36 19.54
CA PHE A 83 7.64 -11.68 18.69
C PHE A 83 8.14 -10.31 18.26
N ARG A 84 7.51 -9.80 17.21
CA ARG A 84 7.65 -8.42 16.75
C ARG A 84 6.28 -7.85 16.43
N LEU A 85 6.06 -6.63 16.87
CA LEU A 85 4.92 -5.79 16.50
C LEU A 85 5.45 -4.44 16.04
N ALA A 86 5.23 -4.09 14.78
CA ALA A 86 5.59 -2.80 14.21
C ALA A 86 4.32 -2.14 13.65
N LEU A 87 4.01 -0.95 14.14
CA LEU A 87 2.92 -0.13 13.61
C LEU A 87 3.52 0.99 12.80
N TRP A 88 2.88 1.35 11.71
CA TRP A 88 3.20 2.56 10.99
C TRP A 88 2.03 3.49 10.99
N GLY A 89 2.30 4.78 11.01
CA GLY A 89 1.32 5.70 10.51
C GLY A 89 1.94 6.90 9.83
N PHE A 90 1.10 7.46 8.96
CA PHE A 90 1.47 8.50 8.03
C PHE A 90 0.47 9.62 8.16
N TYR A 91 0.95 10.85 8.11
CA TYR A 91 0.08 12.00 8.00
C TYR A 91 0.69 12.95 6.98
N ASP A 92 0.03 13.09 5.84
CA ASP A 92 0.39 14.08 4.83
C ASP A 92 -0.54 15.28 4.96
N GLY A 93 0.04 16.40 5.35
CA GLY A 93 -0.71 17.62 5.60
C GLY A 93 -0.99 18.45 4.36
N ILE A 94 -0.48 18.08 3.17
CA ILE A 94 -0.76 18.86 1.97
C ILE A 94 -2.25 18.91 1.63
N TYR A 95 -3.02 17.90 2.04
CA TYR A 95 -4.47 17.84 1.83
C TYR A 95 -5.24 18.75 2.78
N ASP A 96 -4.69 19.07 3.94
CA ASP A 96 -5.36 19.83 4.99
C ASP A 96 -5.01 21.33 4.98
N TYR A 97 -3.74 21.67 4.75
CA TYR A 97 -3.23 23.07 4.81
C TYR A 97 -2.37 23.48 3.61
N GLY A 98 -2.32 22.66 2.56
CA GLY A 98 -1.72 23.05 1.29
C GLY A 98 -2.61 24.01 0.49
N THR A 99 -2.33 24.12 -0.81
CA THR A 99 -3.13 24.95 -1.74
C THR A 99 -4.56 24.44 -1.99
N GLY A 100 -4.94 23.31 -1.39
CA GLY A 100 -6.21 22.60 -1.60
C GLY A 100 -6.43 22.11 -3.03
N GLN A 101 -5.44 22.24 -3.92
CA GLN A 101 -5.60 21.90 -5.34
C GLN A 101 -5.78 20.40 -5.57
N TYR A 102 -5.11 19.57 -4.78
CA TYR A 102 -5.23 18.11 -4.81
C TYR A 102 -6.59 17.66 -4.25
N ALA A 103 -7.03 18.24 -3.12
CA ALA A 103 -8.37 18.01 -2.58
C ALA A 103 -9.47 18.36 -3.60
N ARG A 104 -9.39 19.53 -4.26
CA ARG A 104 -10.33 19.92 -5.32
C ARG A 104 -10.25 19.01 -6.55
N ALA A 105 -9.06 18.53 -6.91
CA ALA A 105 -8.89 17.62 -8.03
C ALA A 105 -9.52 16.24 -7.75
N ILE A 106 -9.35 15.72 -6.53
CA ILE A 106 -10.03 14.52 -6.04
C ILE A 106 -11.55 14.71 -6.04
N GLU A 107 -12.03 15.84 -5.52
CA GLU A 107 -13.45 16.20 -5.51
C GLU A 107 -14.06 16.30 -6.90
N SER A 108 -13.25 16.62 -7.91
CA SER A 108 -13.70 16.72 -9.29
C SER A 108 -13.86 15.37 -9.99
N LEU A 109 -13.39 14.27 -9.40
CA LEU A 109 -13.54 12.93 -9.94
C LEU A 109 -15.03 12.54 -9.95
N GLN A 110 -15.58 12.33 -11.15
CA GLN A 110 -16.96 11.91 -11.35
C GLN A 110 -17.05 10.40 -11.56
N GLY A 111 -15.99 9.77 -12.09
CA GLY A 111 -15.95 8.34 -12.33
C GLY A 111 -16.06 7.52 -11.04
N ARG A 112 -16.74 6.37 -11.10
CA ARG A 112 -16.83 5.43 -9.98
C ARG A 112 -15.52 4.65 -9.85
N LEU A 113 -14.89 4.67 -8.69
CA LEU A 113 -13.70 3.86 -8.43
C LEU A 113 -14.08 2.72 -7.48
N SER A 114 -13.85 1.47 -7.88
CA SER A 114 -14.12 0.32 -7.02
C SER A 114 -13.15 -0.82 -7.22
N GLN A 115 -13.09 -1.72 -6.24
CA GLN A 115 -12.24 -2.91 -6.26
C GLN A 115 -12.96 -4.14 -5.74
N GLY A 116 -12.52 -5.33 -6.15
CA GLY A 116 -13.04 -6.57 -5.58
C GLY A 116 -12.39 -7.82 -6.17
N HIS A 117 -12.72 -8.98 -5.60
CA HIS A 117 -12.05 -10.25 -5.88
C HIS A 117 -12.77 -11.10 -6.95
N THR A 118 -13.86 -10.60 -7.56
CA THR A 118 -14.72 -11.34 -8.49
C THR A 118 -14.96 -10.55 -9.77
N ASN A 119 -15.02 -11.21 -10.93
CA ASN A 119 -15.27 -10.50 -12.20
C ASN A 119 -16.66 -9.84 -12.25
N THR A 120 -17.61 -10.35 -11.46
CA THR A 120 -18.98 -9.83 -11.37
C THR A 120 -19.14 -8.79 -10.28
N GLY A 121 -18.10 -8.49 -9.49
CA GLY A 121 -18.21 -7.65 -8.29
C GLY A 121 -18.97 -6.34 -8.49
N PRO A 122 -18.72 -5.59 -9.59
CA PRO A 122 -19.45 -4.36 -9.89
C PRO A 122 -20.94 -4.55 -10.18
N ILE A 123 -21.32 -5.68 -10.76
CA ILE A 123 -22.69 -6.05 -11.13
C ILE A 123 -23.43 -6.63 -9.92
N THR A 124 -22.75 -7.45 -9.11
CA THR A 124 -23.32 -8.09 -7.93
C THR A 124 -23.24 -7.24 -6.68
N HIS A 125 -22.71 -6.02 -6.78
CA HIS A 125 -22.51 -5.08 -5.66
C HIS A 125 -21.71 -5.66 -4.49
N THR A 126 -20.77 -6.58 -4.79
CA THR A 126 -19.83 -7.14 -3.81
C THR A 126 -18.47 -6.44 -3.88
N ASP A 127 -18.36 -5.38 -4.69
CA ASP A 127 -17.18 -4.54 -4.79
C ASP A 127 -17.18 -3.43 -3.74
N THR A 128 -15.99 -3.01 -3.33
CA THR A 128 -15.80 -1.92 -2.37
C THR A 128 -15.51 -0.63 -3.13
N LEU A 129 -16.21 0.46 -2.80
CA LEU A 129 -15.90 1.78 -3.34
C LEU A 129 -14.57 2.27 -2.78
N ILE A 130 -13.73 2.82 -3.65
CA ILE A 130 -12.46 3.43 -3.27
C ILE A 130 -12.73 4.92 -3.03
N ASP A 131 -12.37 5.43 -1.86
CA ASP A 131 -12.37 6.86 -1.57
C ASP A 131 -11.00 7.46 -1.93
N PRO A 132 -10.89 8.31 -2.96
CA PRO A 132 -9.61 8.88 -3.36
C PRO A 132 -9.05 9.91 -2.36
N ARG A 133 -9.84 10.33 -1.38
CA ARG A 133 -9.37 11.21 -0.29
C ARG A 133 -8.68 10.43 0.82
N LYS A 134 -8.94 9.13 0.91
CA LYS A 134 -8.31 8.23 1.89
C LYS A 134 -7.05 7.58 1.32
N GLU A 135 -6.33 8.30 0.47
CA GLU A 135 -5.10 7.87 -0.22
C GLU A 135 -3.91 7.64 0.73
N TYR A 136 -4.10 6.78 1.72
CA TYR A 136 -3.09 6.11 2.54
C TYR A 136 -3.52 4.67 2.86
N GLU A 137 -4.79 4.32 2.63
CA GLU A 137 -5.28 2.98 2.93
C GLU A 137 -4.81 2.04 1.82
N TYR A 138 -3.68 1.39 2.11
CA TYR A 138 -3.36 0.05 1.63
C TYR A 138 -4.64 -0.78 1.54
N GLN A 139 -4.70 -1.77 0.62
CA GLN A 139 -5.78 -2.76 0.68
C GLN A 139 -5.98 -3.17 2.15
N PRO A 140 -7.22 -3.09 2.68
CA PRO A 140 -7.46 -3.34 4.10
C PRO A 140 -6.80 -4.65 4.48
N ASP A 141 -6.11 -4.68 5.63
CA ASP A 141 -5.40 -5.89 6.01
C ASP A 141 -6.40 -7.05 6.01
N PRO A 142 -6.12 -8.15 5.30
CA PRO A 142 -7.13 -9.17 5.08
C PRO A 142 -7.54 -9.91 6.35
N VAL A 143 -6.76 -9.80 7.43
CA VAL A 143 -6.98 -10.45 8.72
C VAL A 143 -7.38 -9.44 9.79
N LEU A 144 -6.72 -8.28 9.82
CA LEU A 144 -6.89 -7.27 10.87
C LEU A 144 -7.91 -6.18 10.50
N GLY A 145 -8.28 -6.09 9.22
CA GLY A 145 -9.21 -5.09 8.70
C GLY A 145 -8.57 -3.73 8.45
N GLY A 146 -9.43 -2.74 8.13
CA GLY A 146 -9.06 -1.33 8.07
C GLY A 146 -9.27 -0.64 9.40
N TYR A 147 -8.45 0.37 9.71
CA TYR A 147 -8.49 1.11 10.98
C TYR A 147 -9.26 2.44 10.86
N GLY A 148 -10.36 2.44 10.11
CA GLY A 148 -11.24 3.61 9.95
C GLY A 148 -10.52 4.78 9.26
N ASP A 149 -10.75 6.00 9.77
CA ASP A 149 -10.13 7.22 9.23
C ASP A 149 -8.72 7.47 9.78
N VAL A 150 -8.20 6.58 10.61
CA VAL A 150 -6.90 6.77 11.26
C VAL A 150 -5.81 6.19 10.34
N PRO A 151 -4.81 6.98 9.90
CA PRO A 151 -3.85 6.56 8.88
C PRO A 151 -2.73 5.69 9.48
N PHE A 152 -3.11 4.63 10.18
CA PHE A 152 -2.21 3.68 10.82
C PHE A 152 -2.42 2.29 10.22
N ARG A 153 -1.33 1.53 10.11
CA ARG A 153 -1.35 0.12 9.73
C ARG A 153 -0.48 -0.70 10.66
N ILE A 154 -0.90 -1.93 10.91
CA ILE A 154 0.02 -2.96 11.42
C ILE A 154 0.93 -3.35 10.27
N ASN A 155 2.19 -2.93 10.36
CA ASN A 155 3.18 -3.23 9.37
C ASN A 155 3.68 -4.67 9.59
N GLU A 156 4.27 -4.96 10.75
CA GLU A 156 4.73 -6.31 11.06
C GLU A 156 4.07 -6.81 12.34
N ALA A 157 3.65 -8.06 12.33
CA ALA A 157 3.08 -8.73 13.49
C ALA A 157 3.33 -10.23 13.33
N TYR A 158 4.44 -10.70 13.90
CA TYR A 158 4.83 -12.10 13.76
C TYR A 158 5.48 -12.66 15.03
N VAL A 159 5.45 -13.99 15.11
CA VAL A 159 6.15 -14.77 16.14
C VAL A 159 7.22 -15.62 15.45
N ASN A 160 8.40 -15.67 16.05
CA ASN A 160 9.48 -16.57 15.70
C ASN A 160 9.55 -17.70 16.72
N SER A 161 9.84 -18.90 16.25
CA SER A 161 10.21 -20.03 17.08
C SER A 161 11.39 -20.78 16.48
N THR A 162 12.32 -21.19 17.34
CA THR A 162 13.48 -22.00 16.95
C THR A 162 13.58 -23.25 17.82
N LYS A 163 13.80 -24.39 17.18
CA LYS A 163 14.14 -25.64 17.87
C LYS A 163 15.15 -26.44 17.06
N GLY A 164 16.36 -26.57 17.60
CA GLY A 164 17.50 -27.18 16.94
C GLY A 164 17.75 -26.53 15.56
N PRO A 165 17.79 -27.31 14.47
CA PRO A 165 18.05 -26.78 13.14
C PRO A 165 16.86 -26.06 12.48
N LEU A 166 15.67 -26.10 13.09
CA LEU A 166 14.45 -25.56 12.52
C LEU A 166 14.11 -24.18 13.11
N PHE A 167 14.01 -23.19 12.24
CA PHE A 167 13.43 -21.89 12.49
C PHE A 167 12.07 -21.79 11.79
N VAL A 168 11.06 -21.28 12.47
CA VAL A 168 9.73 -20.99 11.92
C VAL A 168 9.31 -19.58 12.31
N ARG A 169 8.72 -18.85 11.36
CA ARG A 169 8.09 -17.56 11.59
C ARG A 169 6.68 -17.58 11.04
N VAL A 170 5.72 -17.16 11.87
CA VAL A 170 4.30 -17.08 11.51
C VAL A 170 3.78 -15.69 11.78
N GLY A 171 3.14 -15.09 10.78
CA GLY A 171 2.46 -13.82 10.92
C GLY A 171 2.70 -12.89 9.76
N ARG A 172 2.32 -11.63 9.97
CA ARG A 172 2.46 -10.55 9.00
C ARG A 172 3.90 -10.05 8.95
N GLN A 173 4.55 -10.22 7.80
CA GLN A 173 5.98 -9.94 7.62
C GLN A 173 6.32 -9.62 6.16
N ALA A 174 7.44 -8.93 5.93
CA ALA A 174 8.05 -8.83 4.61
C ALA A 174 8.87 -10.08 4.27
N ILE A 175 8.80 -10.54 3.01
CA ILE A 175 9.57 -11.69 2.52
C ILE A 175 10.80 -11.17 1.74
N SER A 176 11.97 -11.04 2.39
CA SER A 176 13.19 -10.66 1.67
C SER A 176 13.95 -11.90 1.17
N TRP A 177 13.82 -12.20 -0.12
CA TRP A 177 14.48 -13.34 -0.77
C TRP A 177 15.56 -12.95 -1.79
N GLY A 178 15.70 -11.66 -2.17
CA GLY A 178 16.61 -11.16 -3.22
C GLY A 178 17.75 -10.26 -2.74
N GLU A 179 18.83 -10.14 -3.53
CA GLU A 179 20.09 -9.43 -3.20
C GLU A 179 20.07 -7.91 -3.47
N SER A 180 18.99 -7.33 -4.00
CA SER A 180 18.87 -5.86 -4.15
C SER A 180 17.95 -5.28 -3.10
N ASP A 181 18.54 -4.91 -1.97
CA ASP A 181 17.89 -4.20 -0.87
C ASP A 181 17.66 -2.71 -1.19
N THR A 182 18.38 -2.14 -2.17
CA THR A 182 18.36 -0.67 -2.41
C THR A 182 17.32 -0.21 -3.43
N ILE A 183 17.01 -1.04 -4.44
CA ILE A 183 15.99 -0.75 -5.45
C ILE A 183 15.15 -2.01 -5.66
N GLY A 184 13.83 -1.91 -5.58
CA GLY A 184 12.87 -3.04 -5.59
C GLY A 184 12.75 -3.83 -6.89
N LEU A 185 13.76 -3.82 -7.77
CA LEU A 185 13.74 -4.48 -9.08
C LEU A 185 13.82 -6.02 -8.99
N LEU A 186 14.35 -6.57 -7.87
CA LEU A 186 14.56 -8.01 -7.69
C LEU A 186 13.65 -8.66 -6.63
N ASP A 187 12.80 -7.88 -5.95
CA ASP A 187 11.82 -8.43 -4.99
C ASP A 187 10.46 -8.60 -5.68
N ALA A 188 10.26 -9.76 -6.30
CA ALA A 188 9.00 -10.13 -6.94
C ALA A 188 7.97 -10.72 -5.96
N ASN A 189 8.36 -10.97 -4.70
CA ASN A 189 7.52 -11.72 -3.76
C ASN A 189 6.59 -10.79 -2.99
N ASN A 190 7.06 -9.62 -2.56
CA ASN A 190 6.22 -8.65 -1.90
C ASN A 190 5.60 -7.66 -2.91
N PRO A 191 4.33 -7.28 -2.73
CA PRO A 191 3.81 -6.09 -3.37
C PRO A 191 4.43 -4.84 -2.75
N PHE A 192 4.54 -3.77 -3.56
CA PHE A 192 4.94 -2.46 -3.12
C PHE A 192 3.76 -1.49 -3.24
N ASN A 193 3.66 -0.53 -2.34
CA ASN A 193 2.82 0.63 -2.53
C ASN A 193 3.51 1.57 -3.51
N LEU A 194 2.85 1.92 -4.61
CA LEU A 194 3.41 2.75 -5.66
C LEU A 194 2.78 4.16 -5.71
N THR A 195 1.99 4.54 -4.70
CA THR A 195 1.29 5.85 -4.67
C THR A 195 2.25 7.04 -4.71
N LEU A 196 3.43 6.92 -4.11
CA LEU A 196 4.48 7.94 -4.16
C LEU A 196 5.47 7.75 -5.33
N GLY A 197 5.20 6.78 -6.21
CA GLY A 197 6.04 6.47 -7.36
C GLY A 197 7.00 5.30 -7.10
N VAL A 198 8.22 5.41 -7.62
CA VAL A 198 9.21 4.31 -7.62
C VAL A 198 9.74 4.07 -6.19
N PRO A 199 9.59 2.85 -5.62
CA PRO A 199 10.19 2.48 -4.34
C PRO A 199 11.71 2.65 -4.32
N GLY A 200 12.25 3.19 -3.24
CA GLY A 200 13.68 3.49 -3.09
C GLY A 200 14.13 4.82 -3.71
N VAL A 201 13.22 5.56 -4.36
CA VAL A 201 13.52 6.89 -4.94
C VAL A 201 12.72 8.00 -4.25
N PHE A 202 11.41 7.81 -4.11
CA PHE A 202 10.50 8.80 -3.50
C PHE A 202 10.00 8.40 -2.10
N GLN A 203 10.23 7.16 -1.72
CA GLN A 203 9.89 6.60 -0.42
C GLN A 203 10.89 5.48 -0.16
N ASP A 204 11.24 5.26 1.11
CA ASP A 204 12.10 4.15 1.50
C ASP A 204 11.51 2.82 0.99
N ILE A 205 12.36 1.91 0.54
CA ILE A 205 11.91 0.62 -0.01
C ILE A 205 11.19 -0.22 1.04
N ASP A 206 11.69 -0.21 2.27
CA ASP A 206 11.05 -0.89 3.38
C ASP A 206 9.68 -0.31 3.63
N GLU A 207 9.57 1.02 3.52
CA GLU A 207 8.32 1.76 3.63
C GLU A 207 7.32 1.45 2.50
N ALA A 208 7.81 1.34 1.27
CA ALA A 208 6.99 0.96 0.14
C ALA A 208 6.50 -0.49 0.26
N ARG A 209 7.27 -1.38 0.89
CA ARG A 209 6.98 -2.82 0.93
C ARG A 209 5.69 -3.07 1.71
N ILE A 210 4.81 -3.87 1.12
CA ILE A 210 3.57 -4.31 1.77
C ILE A 210 3.83 -5.71 2.34
N PRO A 211 3.83 -5.85 3.68
CA PRO A 211 4.01 -7.15 4.33
C PRO A 211 2.82 -8.07 4.04
N LEU A 212 3.01 -9.37 4.22
CA LEU A 212 2.02 -10.41 3.91
C LEU A 212 1.88 -11.39 5.08
N TRP A 213 0.68 -11.94 5.25
CA TRP A 213 0.45 -13.05 6.18
C TRP A 213 1.14 -14.33 5.70
N THR A 214 2.26 -14.64 6.34
CA THR A 214 3.21 -15.62 5.84
C THR A 214 3.56 -16.64 6.92
N LEU A 215 3.57 -17.91 6.52
CA LEU A 215 4.29 -18.97 7.21
C LEU A 215 5.65 -19.14 6.53
N ARG A 216 6.74 -18.96 7.26
CA ARG A 216 8.11 -19.12 6.76
C ARG A 216 8.85 -20.12 7.63
N GLY A 217 9.65 -20.97 7.02
CA GLY A 217 10.50 -21.93 7.70
C GLY A 217 11.89 -21.99 7.10
N THR A 218 12.90 -22.15 7.94
CA THR A 218 14.28 -22.39 7.53
C THR A 218 14.82 -23.58 8.31
N TYR A 219 15.42 -24.54 7.61
CA TYR A 219 16.03 -25.72 8.20
C TYR A 219 17.51 -25.76 7.83
N ASN A 220 18.37 -25.76 8.84
CA ASN A 220 19.80 -25.93 8.67
C ASN A 220 20.09 -27.40 8.34
N LEU A 221 20.60 -27.66 7.14
CA LEU A 221 20.85 -29.03 6.66
C LEU A 221 22.14 -29.58 7.25
N PHE A 222 23.22 -28.80 7.17
CA PHE A 222 24.52 -29.16 7.74
C PHE A 222 25.43 -27.92 7.85
N GLU A 223 26.31 -27.97 8.85
CA GLU A 223 27.30 -26.92 9.14
C GLU A 223 28.66 -27.17 8.46
N SER A 224 28.95 -28.40 8.07
CA SER A 224 30.08 -28.70 7.20
C SER A 224 29.91 -30.06 6.53
N TRP A 225 30.07 -30.11 5.21
CA TRP A 225 30.14 -31.34 4.46
C TRP A 225 31.13 -31.21 3.31
N GLY A 226 32.38 -31.60 3.57
CA GLY A 226 33.48 -31.44 2.62
C GLY A 226 33.67 -29.97 2.23
N PRO A 227 33.60 -29.61 0.93
CA PRO A 227 33.73 -28.21 0.50
C PRO A 227 32.51 -27.35 0.85
N ILE A 228 31.35 -27.92 1.19
CA ILE A 228 30.17 -27.12 1.52
C ILE A 228 30.26 -26.72 3.00
N SER A 229 30.42 -25.42 3.23
CA SER A 229 30.66 -24.81 4.55
C SER A 229 29.38 -24.50 5.31
N SER A 230 28.23 -24.46 4.64
CA SER A 230 26.91 -24.46 5.25
C SER A 230 25.87 -24.71 4.18
N ALA A 231 24.76 -25.35 4.54
CA ALA A 231 23.59 -25.44 3.67
C ALA A 231 22.30 -25.34 4.48
N TYR A 232 21.30 -24.71 3.88
CA TYR A 232 19.98 -24.54 4.44
C TYR A 232 18.90 -24.73 3.39
N ALA A 233 17.75 -25.20 3.85
CA ALA A 233 16.53 -25.24 3.08
C ALA A 233 15.54 -24.23 3.67
N GLU A 234 14.93 -23.42 2.83
CA GLU A 234 13.97 -22.42 3.23
C GLU A 234 12.69 -22.56 2.41
N ALA A 235 11.55 -22.37 3.06
CA ALA A 235 10.26 -22.31 2.40
C ALA A 235 9.40 -21.20 3.00
N TYR A 236 8.51 -20.65 2.18
CA TYR A 236 7.41 -19.83 2.67
C TYR A 236 6.10 -20.18 1.98
N LEU A 237 5.01 -19.83 2.66
CA LEU A 237 3.64 -19.91 2.17
C LEU A 237 2.88 -18.66 2.60
N VAL A 238 2.31 -17.96 1.64
CA VAL A 238 1.26 -16.95 1.80
C VAL A 238 -0.04 -17.59 1.33
N PRO A 239 -0.92 -18.03 2.24
CA PRO A 239 -2.14 -18.71 1.85
C PRO A 239 -3.08 -17.76 1.11
N GLY A 240 -3.40 -18.04 -0.15
CA GLY A 240 -4.22 -17.15 -0.97
C GLY A 240 -5.68 -17.05 -0.49
N SER A 241 -6.15 -18.00 0.32
CA SER A 241 -7.43 -17.89 1.03
C SER A 241 -7.43 -16.81 2.12
N ILE A 242 -6.25 -16.45 2.63
CA ILE A 242 -6.06 -15.43 3.66
C ILE A 242 -5.63 -14.13 2.97
N ASP A 243 -4.52 -14.16 2.23
CA ASP A 243 -3.85 -12.95 1.75
C ASP A 243 -3.53 -13.05 0.25
N THR A 244 -4.18 -12.18 -0.52
CA THR A 244 -3.97 -11.99 -1.96
C THR A 244 -3.61 -10.54 -2.28
N THR A 245 -3.07 -9.82 -1.29
CA THR A 245 -2.82 -8.38 -1.37
C THR A 245 -1.93 -8.05 -2.55
N VAL A 246 -2.28 -7.03 -3.33
CA VAL A 246 -1.46 -6.49 -4.43
C VAL A 246 -1.18 -5.00 -4.21
N SER A 247 -0.28 -4.42 -5.01
CA SER A 247 -0.09 -2.98 -5.03
C SER A 247 -1.44 -2.27 -5.23
N PRO A 248 -1.74 -1.21 -4.47
CA PRO A 248 -2.88 -0.35 -4.79
C PRO A 248 -2.67 0.27 -6.18
N LEU A 249 -3.77 0.57 -6.88
CA LEU A 249 -3.71 1.32 -8.11
C LEU A 249 -3.54 2.81 -7.77
N PRO A 250 -2.53 3.51 -8.29
CA PRO A 250 -2.40 4.95 -8.09
C PRO A 250 -3.64 5.68 -8.61
N LEU A 251 -4.28 6.56 -7.84
CA LEU A 251 -5.49 7.22 -8.33
C LEU A 251 -5.15 8.49 -9.14
N PRO A 252 -5.96 8.79 -10.17
CA PRO A 252 -5.77 9.95 -11.02
C PRO A 252 -5.86 11.27 -10.25
N LYS A 253 -4.89 12.18 -10.47
CA LYS A 253 -4.93 13.60 -10.01
C LYS A 253 -4.96 13.80 -8.49
N ALA A 254 -4.77 12.74 -7.71
CA ALA A 254 -4.92 12.76 -6.28
C ALA A 254 -3.61 13.11 -5.56
N SER A 255 -2.46 12.69 -6.10
CA SER A 255 -1.13 12.97 -5.53
C SER A 255 -0.20 13.69 -6.52
N PRO A 256 0.81 14.44 -6.03
CA PRO A 256 1.89 14.99 -6.86
C PRO A 256 2.73 13.92 -7.58
N TYR A 257 2.65 12.69 -7.14
CA TYR A 257 3.46 11.57 -7.62
C TYR A 257 2.65 10.61 -8.49
N SER A 258 1.32 10.71 -8.46
CA SER A 258 0.45 9.90 -9.28
C SER A 258 0.73 10.13 -10.77
N PRO A 259 0.68 9.07 -11.59
CA PRO A 259 0.72 9.20 -13.04
C PRO A 259 -0.35 10.18 -13.53
N PRO A 260 -0.11 10.94 -14.61
CA PRO A 260 -1.11 11.82 -15.20
C PRO A 260 -2.21 10.99 -15.87
N GLN A 261 -3.16 10.53 -15.07
CA GLN A 261 -4.34 9.84 -15.55
C GLN A 261 -5.53 10.82 -15.54
N ASP A 262 -6.34 10.80 -16.59
CA ASP A 262 -7.59 11.55 -16.61
C ASP A 262 -8.72 10.76 -15.94
N ASP A 263 -9.79 11.46 -15.55
CA ASP A 263 -10.97 10.85 -14.95
C ASP A 263 -11.52 9.77 -15.91
N PRO A 264 -11.82 8.54 -15.48
CA PRO A 264 -12.49 7.55 -16.31
C PRO A 264 -13.73 8.08 -17.05
N GLN A 265 -14.46 9.02 -16.46
CA GLN A 265 -15.61 9.69 -17.08
C GLN A 265 -15.24 10.51 -18.33
N SER A 266 -13.98 10.99 -18.41
CA SER A 266 -13.49 11.75 -19.56
C SER A 266 -13.40 10.94 -20.85
N LEU A 267 -13.32 9.60 -20.77
CA LEU A 267 -13.34 8.71 -21.94
C LEU A 267 -14.65 8.85 -22.73
N VAL A 268 -15.79 9.01 -22.05
CA VAL A 268 -17.08 9.28 -22.73
C VAL A 268 -17.15 10.69 -23.26
N ALA A 269 -16.63 11.67 -22.50
CA ALA A 269 -16.62 13.06 -22.96
C ALA A 269 -15.76 13.26 -24.22
N GLY A 270 -14.69 12.47 -24.40
CA GLY A 270 -13.82 12.51 -25.57
C GLY A 270 -14.40 11.84 -26.83
N LEU A 271 -15.36 10.93 -26.67
CA LEU A 271 -16.04 10.25 -27.79
C LEU A 271 -17.19 11.07 -28.38
N ILE A 272 -17.58 12.18 -27.74
CA ILE A 272 -18.73 12.99 -28.13
C ILE A 272 -18.27 14.43 -28.40
N PRO A 273 -18.52 14.98 -29.60
CA PRO A 273 -18.22 16.38 -29.90
C PRO A 273 -18.87 17.34 -28.89
N ALA A 274 -18.13 18.36 -28.44
CA ALA A 274 -18.59 19.31 -27.42
C ALA A 274 -19.93 19.99 -27.77
N SER A 275 -20.24 20.15 -29.05
CA SER A 275 -21.49 20.70 -29.58
C SER A 275 -22.74 19.84 -29.31
N ILE A 276 -22.56 18.52 -29.13
CA ILE A 276 -23.62 17.54 -28.85
C ILE A 276 -23.58 17.10 -27.38
N GLY A 277 -22.38 17.14 -26.78
CA GLY A 277 -22.13 16.74 -25.39
C GLY A 277 -22.97 17.50 -24.36
N GLN A 278 -23.08 18.83 -24.47
CA GLN A 278 -23.82 19.64 -23.50
C GLN A 278 -25.34 19.67 -23.75
N SER A 279 -25.77 19.58 -25.00
CA SER A 279 -27.16 19.82 -25.44
C SER A 279 -28.00 18.55 -25.49
N LEU A 280 -27.40 17.39 -25.81
CA LEU A 280 -28.11 16.12 -25.96
C LEU A 280 -27.61 15.06 -24.99
N VAL A 281 -26.30 14.96 -24.78
CA VAL A 281 -25.74 13.86 -23.99
C VAL A 281 -25.76 14.12 -22.48
N LYS A 282 -25.42 15.31 -22.00
CA LYS A 282 -25.49 15.62 -20.56
C LYS A 282 -26.90 15.48 -19.97
N PRO A 283 -27.99 15.88 -20.68
CA PRO A 283 -29.35 15.62 -20.22
C PRO A 283 -29.78 14.14 -20.30
N ALA A 284 -29.32 13.39 -21.32
CA ALA A 284 -29.76 12.01 -21.56
C ALA A 284 -28.91 10.93 -20.85
N LEU A 285 -27.59 11.14 -20.75
CA LEU A 285 -26.59 10.20 -20.22
C LEU A 285 -25.74 10.79 -19.10
N GLY A 286 -25.99 12.04 -18.66
CA GLY A 286 -25.22 12.67 -17.57
C GLY A 286 -25.38 12.01 -16.21
N GLY A 287 -26.34 11.09 -16.04
CA GLY A 287 -26.46 10.20 -14.88
C GLY A 287 -25.66 8.89 -15.01
N ILE A 288 -25.08 8.60 -16.18
CA ILE A 288 -24.27 7.41 -16.41
C ILE A 288 -22.84 7.70 -15.98
N LEU A 289 -22.43 7.08 -14.87
CA LEU A 289 -21.07 7.15 -14.36
C LEU A 289 -20.29 5.94 -14.90
N ILE A 290 -19.20 6.20 -15.61
CA ILE A 290 -18.21 5.19 -15.95
C ILE A 290 -17.36 4.94 -14.71
N GLY A 291 -17.12 3.67 -14.44
CA GLY A 291 -16.26 3.25 -13.35
C GLY A 291 -14.98 2.58 -13.81
N LEU A 292 -13.93 2.76 -13.03
CA LEU A 292 -12.74 1.93 -13.07
C LEU A 292 -12.90 0.84 -12.01
N TYR A 293 -12.78 -0.41 -12.47
CA TYR A 293 -12.83 -1.57 -11.58
C TYR A 293 -11.45 -2.22 -11.47
N VAL A 294 -10.93 -2.27 -10.25
CA VAL A 294 -9.69 -2.99 -9.94
C VAL A 294 -10.05 -4.43 -9.57
N HIS A 295 -9.78 -5.35 -10.48
CA HIS A 295 -10.01 -6.77 -10.26
C HIS A 295 -8.84 -7.39 -9.47
N LEU A 296 -9.08 -7.65 -8.20
CA LEU A 296 -8.14 -8.29 -7.29
C LEU A 296 -8.12 -9.81 -7.51
N PRO A 297 -6.98 -10.49 -7.28
CA PRO A 297 -6.92 -11.95 -7.31
C PRO A 297 -7.93 -12.57 -6.35
N SER A 298 -8.59 -13.66 -6.73
CA SER A 298 -9.59 -14.29 -5.87
C SER A 298 -8.96 -14.88 -4.60
N ARG A 299 -9.64 -14.76 -3.45
CA ARG A 299 -9.18 -15.35 -2.18
C ARG A 299 -9.39 -16.86 -2.15
N THR A 300 -8.47 -17.58 -2.81
CA THR A 300 -8.51 -19.04 -2.93
C THR A 300 -7.13 -19.62 -2.68
N LEU A 301 -7.07 -20.87 -2.23
CA LEU A 301 -5.79 -21.57 -2.08
C LEU A 301 -5.03 -21.69 -3.41
N GLY A 302 -5.75 -21.70 -4.54
CA GLY A 302 -5.14 -21.70 -5.87
C GLY A 302 -4.29 -20.46 -6.17
N ASN A 303 -4.55 -19.34 -5.49
CA ASN A 303 -3.78 -18.09 -5.57
C ASN A 303 -2.78 -17.95 -4.41
N SER A 304 -2.38 -19.04 -3.74
CA SER A 304 -1.33 -18.97 -2.73
C SER A 304 0.02 -18.64 -3.36
N ARG A 305 0.82 -17.81 -2.68
CA ARG A 305 2.23 -17.59 -3.02
C ARG A 305 3.06 -18.54 -2.19
N TYR A 306 4.05 -19.17 -2.80
CA TYR A 306 4.98 -20.02 -2.06
C TYR A 306 6.30 -20.09 -2.78
N GLY A 307 7.35 -20.38 -2.01
CA GLY A 307 8.66 -20.56 -2.57
C GLY A 307 9.46 -21.57 -1.77
N PHE A 308 10.45 -22.14 -2.45
CA PHE A 308 11.47 -23.01 -1.90
C PHE A 308 12.84 -22.49 -2.34
N ARG A 309 13.75 -22.37 -1.38
CA ARG A 309 15.13 -21.95 -1.61
C ARG A 309 16.06 -22.96 -0.96
N LEU A 310 17.01 -23.45 -1.74
CA LEU A 310 18.16 -24.17 -1.22
C LEU A 310 19.36 -23.25 -1.36
N GLY A 311 20.02 -22.95 -0.26
CA GLY A 311 21.16 -22.05 -0.23
C GLY A 311 22.30 -22.62 0.59
N GLY A 312 23.51 -22.13 0.33
CA GLY A 312 24.68 -22.54 1.07
C GLY A 312 25.93 -21.77 0.69
N ILE A 313 26.97 -21.96 1.48
CA ILE A 313 28.30 -21.41 1.22
C ILE A 313 29.21 -22.56 0.80
N VAL A 314 29.83 -22.44 -0.38
CA VAL A 314 30.76 -23.41 -0.95
C VAL A 314 32.18 -22.86 -0.84
N ALA A 315 33.09 -23.69 -0.35
CA ALA A 315 34.50 -23.39 -0.14
C ALA A 315 34.77 -22.13 0.69
N ARG A 316 33.82 -21.72 1.55
CA ARG A 316 33.83 -20.48 2.36
C ARG A 316 33.76 -19.17 1.58
N ASP A 317 33.94 -19.20 0.26
CA ASP A 317 34.08 -18.01 -0.57
C ASP A 317 32.88 -17.77 -1.51
N TYR A 318 32.04 -18.79 -1.76
CA TYR A 318 30.95 -18.71 -2.73
C TYR A 318 29.58 -18.94 -2.11
N THR A 319 28.75 -17.91 -2.07
CA THR A 319 27.32 -18.06 -1.77
C THR A 319 26.61 -18.58 -3.01
N THR A 320 25.98 -19.74 -2.89
CA THR A 320 25.15 -20.30 -3.96
C THR A 320 23.74 -20.53 -3.45
N SER A 321 22.76 -20.31 -4.31
CA SER A 321 21.39 -20.65 -3.99
C SER A 321 20.54 -20.88 -5.23
N ILE A 322 19.58 -21.79 -5.13
CA ILE A 322 18.62 -22.14 -6.19
C ILE A 322 17.24 -21.90 -5.63
N TRP A 323 16.46 -21.08 -6.34
CA TRP A 323 15.14 -20.65 -5.89
C TRP A 323 14.09 -21.12 -6.86
N PHE A 324 12.99 -21.61 -6.31
CA PHE A 324 11.76 -21.86 -7.03
C PHE A 324 10.64 -21.13 -6.28
N TYR A 325 9.86 -20.33 -6.98
CA TYR A 325 8.71 -19.66 -6.37
C TYR A 325 7.55 -19.57 -7.33
N ARG A 326 6.35 -19.51 -6.75
CA ARG A 326 5.11 -19.20 -7.43
C ARG A 326 4.52 -17.95 -6.81
N THR A 327 4.21 -17.00 -7.66
CA THR A 327 3.48 -15.78 -7.32
C THR A 327 2.53 -15.43 -8.47
N PHE A 328 1.78 -14.35 -8.33
CA PHE A 328 0.99 -13.73 -9.40
C PHE A 328 1.42 -12.27 -9.55
N ALA A 329 0.91 -11.58 -10.56
CA ALA A 329 1.27 -10.18 -10.79
C ALA A 329 0.88 -9.33 -9.57
N ASN A 330 1.90 -8.80 -8.88
CA ASN A 330 1.71 -7.95 -7.70
C ASN A 330 1.33 -6.50 -8.06
N GLN A 331 1.41 -6.13 -9.34
CA GLN A 331 0.96 -4.83 -9.83
C GLN A 331 -0.48 -4.92 -10.33
N PRO A 332 -1.34 -3.95 -9.98
CA PRO A 332 -2.71 -3.93 -10.44
C PRO A 332 -2.74 -3.62 -11.94
N VAL A 333 -3.54 -4.38 -12.68
CA VAL A 333 -3.84 -4.08 -14.08
C VAL A 333 -5.26 -3.50 -14.13
N PRO A 334 -5.42 -2.20 -14.46
CA PRO A 334 -6.76 -1.62 -14.57
C PRO A 334 -7.54 -2.34 -15.67
N ARG A 335 -8.77 -2.75 -15.35
CA ARG A 335 -9.71 -3.29 -16.35
C ARG A 335 -10.82 -2.29 -16.58
N PHE A 336 -10.95 -1.86 -17.83
CA PHE A 336 -12.12 -1.12 -18.27
C PHE A 336 -13.27 -2.11 -18.45
N LEU A 337 -14.34 -1.94 -17.67
CA LEU A 337 -15.57 -2.69 -17.88
C LEU A 337 -16.44 -1.92 -18.88
N ALA A 338 -17.09 -2.64 -19.78
CA ALA A 338 -18.08 -2.07 -20.67
C ALA A 338 -19.26 -1.51 -19.84
N LEU A 339 -19.84 -0.41 -20.33
CA LEU A 339 -21.00 0.31 -19.80
C LEU A 339 -21.88 -0.51 -18.85
N ASP A 340 -21.84 -0.20 -17.55
CA ASP A 340 -22.77 -0.73 -16.58
C ASP A 340 -24.03 0.16 -16.53
N LEU A 341 -25.04 -0.22 -17.31
CA LEU A 341 -26.34 0.46 -17.37
C LEU A 341 -27.27 0.09 -16.20
N SER A 342 -26.86 -0.78 -15.27
CA SER A 342 -27.70 -1.18 -14.12
C SER A 342 -28.06 -0.02 -13.20
N ARG A 343 -27.33 1.11 -13.31
CA ARG A 343 -27.52 2.34 -12.52
C ARG A 343 -28.28 3.45 -13.24
N CYS A 344 -28.85 3.21 -14.42
CA CYS A 344 -29.59 4.24 -15.16
C CYS A 344 -30.97 4.60 -14.59
N MET A 345 -31.45 3.92 -13.54
CA MET A 345 -32.68 4.30 -12.83
C MET A 345 -32.36 4.76 -11.41
N GLY A 346 -32.62 6.05 -11.18
CA GLY A 346 -32.11 6.81 -10.05
C GLY A 346 -32.67 6.43 -8.68
N SER A 347 -31.86 6.72 -7.67
CA SER A 347 -32.36 7.29 -6.42
C SER A 347 -31.61 8.60 -6.16
N ARG A 348 -32.16 9.70 -6.69
CA ARG A 348 -31.89 11.02 -6.11
C ARG A 348 -32.53 11.03 -4.73
N THR A 349 -31.80 10.68 -3.69
CA THR A 349 -32.11 11.20 -2.36
C THR A 349 -31.33 12.50 -2.19
N SER A 350 -32.04 13.62 -2.30
CA SER A 350 -31.49 14.94 -2.06
C SER A 350 -31.10 15.07 -0.59
N SER A 351 -29.80 15.11 -0.28
CA SER A 351 -29.30 15.76 0.93
C SER A 351 -28.75 17.13 0.55
N ALA A 352 -29.64 18.11 0.45
CA ALA A 352 -29.22 19.50 0.46
C ALA A 352 -28.75 19.86 1.89
N PRO A 353 -27.62 20.55 2.07
CA PRO A 353 -27.25 21.07 3.39
C PRO A 353 -28.25 22.14 3.81
N ALA A 354 -28.83 22.00 5.00
CA ALA A 354 -29.76 22.96 5.58
C ALA A 354 -29.06 24.31 5.78
N ARG A 355 -29.42 25.29 4.96
CA ARG A 355 -29.04 26.69 5.15
C ARG A 355 -29.89 27.25 6.28
N ALA A 356 -29.32 27.46 7.46
CA ALA A 356 -30.00 28.13 8.55
C ALA A 356 -30.35 29.58 8.14
N SER A 357 -31.64 29.89 7.99
CA SER A 357 -32.11 31.26 7.84
C SER A 357 -32.28 31.89 9.22
N SER A 358 -31.39 32.79 9.60
CA SER A 358 -31.66 33.72 10.71
C SER A 358 -32.58 34.82 10.20
N ALA A 359 -33.87 34.74 10.54
CA ALA A 359 -34.80 35.83 10.35
C ALA A 359 -34.68 36.81 11.53
N ASN A 360 -34.38 38.06 11.19
CA ASN A 360 -34.35 39.20 12.10
C ASN A 360 -35.77 39.79 12.18
N PRO A 361 -36.38 40.01 13.37
CA PRO A 361 -37.64 40.72 13.46
C PRO A 361 -37.38 42.22 13.63
N SER A 362 -37.73 43.01 12.61
CA SER A 362 -37.82 44.46 12.71
C SER A 362 -39.23 44.86 13.19
N THR A 363 -39.26 45.61 14.30
CA THR A 363 -40.13 46.78 14.59
C THR A 363 -41.57 46.78 14.06
N GLY A 364 -42.51 46.83 15.02
CA GLY A 364 -43.91 47.20 14.85
C GLY A 364 -44.64 47.12 16.18
#